data_AF-A0A3B9Z6M4-F1
#
_entry.id   AF-A0A3B9Z6M4-F1
#
_cell.length_a   1.000
_cell.length_b   1.000
_cell.length_c   1.000
_cell.angle_alpha   90.00
_cell.angle_beta   90.00
_cell.angle_gamma   90.00
#
_symmetry.space_group_name_H-M   'P 1'
#
loop_
_entity.id
_entity.type
_entity.pdbx_description
1 polymer ?
#
loop_
_entity_poly.entity_id
_entity_poly.type
_entity_poly.pdbx_seq_one_letter_code
_entity_poly.pdbx_strand_id
1 'polypeptide(L)'
;RGGTWNLNAASKATDQTWEFLKHIVSKEGALTFNTMSGNQANVRPDIMKDDYFKDPNFQLYLENFETAMVHIIPANLRGLELDPVFGEKGNPWYVGQVGFEDGLKSWNDELQRILDLPEM
;
A
#
# COMPACT_ATOMS: atom_id res chain seq x y z
N ARG A 1 -0.33 4.70 -1.12
CA ARG A 1 0.33 3.38 -0.94
C ARG A 1 0.75 3.28 0.51
N GLY A 2 0.35 2.22 1.22
CA GLY A 2 0.78 2.02 2.61
C GLY A 2 2.30 1.79 2.65
N GLY A 3 3.00 2.48 3.54
CA GLY A 3 4.40 2.21 3.82
C GLY A 3 4.56 0.97 4.70
N THR A 4 5.68 0.27 4.57
CA THR A 4 6.09 -0.78 5.50
C THR A 4 7.33 -0.34 6.26
N TRP A 5 7.46 -0.80 7.50
CA TRP A 5 8.68 -0.62 8.29
C TRP A 5 9.51 -1.89 8.20
N ASN A 6 10.73 -1.77 7.66
CA ASN A 6 11.60 -2.91 7.37
C ASN A 6 12.93 -2.78 8.08
N LEU A 7 13.50 -3.91 8.51
CA LEU A 7 14.86 -3.99 9.03
C LEU A 7 15.81 -4.32 7.88
N ASN A 8 16.80 -3.46 7.65
CA ASN A 8 17.83 -3.72 6.62
C ASN A 8 18.74 -4.86 7.08
N ALA A 9 18.87 -5.91 6.25
CA ALA A 9 19.71 -7.08 6.53
C ALA A 9 21.20 -6.75 6.77
N ALA A 10 21.68 -5.63 6.22
CA ALA A 10 23.05 -5.16 6.42
C ALA A 10 23.24 -4.29 7.68
N SER A 11 22.17 -4.03 8.45
CA SER A 11 22.25 -3.22 9.67
C SER A 11 23.15 -3.89 10.71
N LYS A 12 24.04 -3.11 11.32
CA LYS A 12 24.87 -3.56 12.46
C LYS A 12 24.17 -3.37 13.81
N ALA A 13 22.97 -2.78 13.81
CA ALA A 13 22.19 -2.47 15.00
C ALA A 13 20.83 -3.20 14.94
N THR A 14 20.86 -4.49 14.62
CA THR A 14 19.64 -5.30 14.39
C THR A 14 18.73 -5.30 15.61
N ASP A 15 19.29 -5.49 16.80
CA ASP A 15 18.51 -5.61 18.04
C ASP A 15 17.83 -4.28 18.40
N GLN A 16 18.56 -3.17 18.31
CA GLN A 16 18.00 -1.84 18.55
C GLN A 16 16.94 -1.47 17.51
N THR A 17 17.19 -1.83 16.24
CA THR A 17 16.22 -1.61 15.17
C THR A 17 14.96 -2.42 15.43
N TRP A 18 15.10 -3.67 15.88
CA TRP A 18 13.97 -4.53 16.23
C TRP A 18 13.15 -3.98 17.40
N GLU A 19 13.81 -3.52 18.48
CA GLU A 19 13.11 -2.87 19.60
C GLU A 19 12.39 -1.60 19.17
N PHE A 20 13.00 -0.79 18.31
CA PHE A 20 12.38 0.39 17.75
C PHE A 20 11.15 0.04 16.91
N LEU A 21 11.25 -0.96 16.02
CA LEU A 21 10.13 -1.43 15.21
C LEU A 21 8.97 -1.88 16.08
N LYS A 22 9.22 -2.70 17.12
CA LYS A 22 8.19 -3.11 18.08
C LYS A 22 7.52 -1.91 18.76
N HIS A 23 8.29 -0.90 19.13
CA HIS A 23 7.77 0.30 19.75
C HIS A 23 6.84 1.08 18.81
N ILE A 24 7.27 1.39 17.59
CA ILE A 24 6.47 2.21 16.66
C ILE A 24 5.22 1.48 16.18
N VAL A 25 5.28 0.15 16.03
CA VAL A 25 4.12 -0.65 15.65
C VAL A 25 3.27 -1.08 16.84
N SER A 26 3.63 -0.75 18.09
CA SER A 26 2.81 -1.00 19.29
C SER A 26 1.54 -0.14 19.33
N LYS A 27 0.53 -0.49 20.15
CA LYS A 27 -0.77 0.23 20.20
C LYS A 27 -0.56 1.72 20.43
N GLU A 28 0.22 2.02 21.46
CA GLU A 28 0.59 3.37 21.86
C GLU A 28 1.43 4.08 20.79
N GLY A 29 2.45 3.41 20.24
CA GLY A 29 3.30 3.98 19.19
C GLY A 29 2.51 4.36 17.95
N ALA A 30 1.65 3.46 17.47
CA ALA A 30 0.81 3.72 16.32
C ALA A 30 -0.22 4.83 16.59
N LEU A 31 -0.86 4.84 17.75
CA LEU A 31 -1.80 5.90 18.14
C LEU A 31 -1.10 7.27 18.18
N THR A 32 0.05 7.35 18.87
CA THR A 32 0.87 8.56 18.97
C THR A 32 1.29 9.07 17.59
N PHE A 33 1.71 8.17 16.70
CA PHE A 33 2.07 8.54 15.35
C PHE A 33 0.87 9.13 14.60
N ASN A 34 -0.31 8.52 14.66
CA ASN A 34 -1.52 9.05 14.01
C ASN A 34 -1.92 10.43 14.56
N THR A 35 -1.92 10.60 15.89
CA THR A 35 -2.42 11.82 16.54
C THR A 35 -1.47 13.01 16.43
N MET A 36 -0.15 12.75 16.50
CA MET A 36 0.86 13.82 16.49
C MET A 36 1.32 14.20 15.07
N SER A 37 1.44 13.22 14.17
CA SER A 37 1.97 13.47 12.82
C SER A 37 0.92 13.57 11.74
N GLY A 38 -0.36 13.35 12.06
CA GLY A 38 -1.45 13.43 11.10
C GLY A 38 -1.38 12.36 10.01
N ASN A 39 -0.70 11.23 10.27
CA ASN A 39 -0.52 10.13 9.31
C ASN A 39 -1.77 9.26 9.08
N GLN A 40 -2.95 9.75 9.53
CA GLN A 40 -4.31 9.29 9.24
C GLN A 40 -4.40 7.85 8.68
N ALA A 41 -4.33 6.87 9.60
CA ALA A 41 -4.52 5.43 9.38
C ALA A 41 -3.26 4.56 9.25
N ASN A 42 -2.36 4.60 10.25
CA ASN A 42 -1.51 3.42 10.49
C ASN A 42 -2.39 2.19 10.84
N VAL A 43 -2.15 1.10 10.11
CA VAL A 43 -2.99 -0.09 9.94
C VAL A 43 -3.11 -1.00 11.16
N ARG A 44 -3.70 -0.51 12.25
CA ARG A 44 -4.00 -1.30 13.46
C ARG A 44 -5.49 -1.20 13.79
N PRO A 45 -6.27 -2.28 13.61
CA PRO A 45 -7.72 -2.24 13.87
C PRO A 45 -8.07 -1.87 15.32
N ASP A 46 -7.19 -2.19 16.28
CA ASP A 46 -7.41 -1.97 17.70
C ASP A 46 -7.24 -0.50 18.15
N ILE A 47 -6.52 0.34 17.40
CA ILE A 47 -6.41 1.78 17.69
C ILE A 47 -7.64 2.57 17.23
N MET A 48 -8.42 2.04 16.28
CA MET A 48 -9.62 2.70 15.74
C MET A 48 -10.76 2.84 16.77
N LYS A 49 -10.63 2.20 17.94
CA LYS A 49 -11.55 2.36 19.08
C LYS A 49 -11.25 3.60 19.93
N ASP A 50 -10.12 4.27 19.69
CA ASP A 50 -9.74 5.49 20.42
C ASP A 50 -10.64 6.68 20.05
N ASP A 51 -10.83 7.60 21.00
CA ASP A 51 -11.69 8.78 20.83
C ASP A 51 -11.25 9.67 19.65
N TYR A 52 -9.96 9.71 19.34
CA TYR A 52 -9.42 10.44 18.19
C TYR A 52 -10.09 10.02 16.86
N PHE A 53 -10.36 8.72 16.70
CA PHE A 53 -10.95 8.18 15.46
C PHE A 53 -12.48 8.27 15.42
N LYS A 54 -13.13 8.84 16.44
CA LYS A 54 -14.58 9.12 16.42
C LYS A 54 -14.95 10.34 15.57
N ASP A 55 -13.98 11.15 15.16
CA ASP A 55 -14.22 12.23 14.20
C ASP A 55 -14.80 11.61 12.90
N PRO A 56 -15.96 12.08 12.41
CA PRO A 56 -16.56 11.61 11.15
C PRO A 56 -15.61 11.61 9.95
N ASN A 57 -14.58 12.45 9.95
CA ASN A 57 -13.53 12.46 8.92
C ASN A 57 -12.78 11.11 8.83
N PHE A 58 -12.80 10.28 9.88
CA PHE A 58 -12.21 8.95 9.88
C PHE A 58 -13.11 7.84 9.32
N GLN A 59 -14.41 8.10 9.11
CA GLN A 59 -15.35 7.09 8.63
C GLN A 59 -14.95 6.52 7.26
N LEU A 60 -14.49 7.37 6.33
CA LEU A 60 -14.01 6.91 5.03
C LEU A 60 -12.81 5.95 5.14
N TYR A 61 -11.92 6.18 6.11
CA TYR A 61 -10.76 5.31 6.33
C TYR A 61 -11.17 3.98 6.94
N LEU A 62 -12.16 3.98 7.84
CA LEU A 62 -12.76 2.75 8.40
C LEU A 62 -13.42 1.90 7.31
N GLU A 63 -14.23 2.51 6.45
CA GLU A 63 -14.85 1.82 5.32
C GLU A 63 -13.80 1.21 4.39
N ASN A 64 -12.72 1.94 4.10
CA ASN A 64 -11.62 1.42 3.31
C ASN A 64 -10.93 0.22 4.00
N PHE A 65 -10.77 0.22 5.32
CA PHE A 65 -10.22 -0.95 6.03
C PHE A 65 -11.09 -2.20 5.91
N GLU A 66 -12.41 -2.04 5.93
CA GLU A 66 -13.35 -3.15 5.92
C GLU A 66 -13.63 -3.68 4.51
N THR A 67 -13.53 -2.81 3.49
CA THR A 67 -13.99 -3.11 2.13
C THR A 67 -12.91 -3.10 1.06
N ALA A 68 -11.74 -2.50 1.32
CA ALA A 68 -10.69 -2.45 0.31
C ALA A 68 -10.05 -3.82 0.11
N MET A 69 -9.70 -4.12 -1.14
CA MET A 69 -8.84 -5.25 -1.45
C MET A 69 -7.41 -4.94 -1.00
N VAL A 70 -6.77 -5.92 -0.36
CA VAL A 70 -5.34 -5.82 -0.04
C VAL A 70 -4.57 -5.67 -1.34
N HIS A 71 -3.69 -4.65 -1.41
CA HIS A 71 -2.77 -4.52 -2.51
C HIS A 71 -1.69 -5.61 -2.40
N ILE A 72 -1.85 -6.69 -3.17
CA ILE A 72 -0.91 -7.80 -3.23
C ILE A 72 0.10 -7.51 -4.34
N ILE A 73 1.38 -7.42 -3.98
CA ILE A 73 2.49 -7.38 -4.94
C ILE A 73 2.40 -8.65 -5.80
N PRO A 74 2.60 -8.59 -7.12
CA PRO A 74 2.57 -9.78 -7.96
C PRO A 74 3.51 -10.87 -7.44
N ALA A 75 3.13 -12.13 -7.63
CA ALA A 75 3.85 -13.29 -7.06
C ALA A 75 5.32 -13.38 -7.51
N ASN A 76 5.66 -12.78 -8.66
CA ASN A 76 7.03 -12.70 -9.17
C ASN A 76 7.84 -11.51 -8.62
N LEU A 77 7.34 -10.79 -7.61
CA LEU A 77 8.00 -9.64 -6.97
C LEU A 77 8.33 -8.46 -7.91
N ARG A 78 7.76 -8.43 -9.13
CA ARG A 78 7.95 -7.37 -10.14
C ARG A 78 7.04 -6.15 -9.95
N GLY A 79 6.73 -5.82 -8.70
CA GLY A 79 5.80 -4.72 -8.40
C GLY A 79 6.27 -3.36 -8.93
N LEU A 80 7.60 -3.14 -8.96
CA LEU A 80 8.19 -1.91 -9.49
C LEU A 80 8.01 -1.79 -11.01
N GLU A 81 8.12 -2.89 -11.75
CA GLU A 81 7.89 -2.92 -13.19
C GLU A 81 6.40 -2.89 -13.54
N LEU A 82 5.54 -3.39 -12.66
CA LEU A 82 4.08 -3.39 -12.85
C LEU A 82 3.47 -1.99 -12.69
N ASP A 83 3.99 -1.19 -11.76
CA ASP A 83 3.48 0.14 -11.43
C ASP A 83 3.32 1.11 -12.62
N PRO A 84 4.32 1.32 -13.50
CA PRO A 84 4.18 2.24 -14.63
C PRO A 84 3.12 1.79 -15.64
N VAL A 85 2.82 0.49 -15.75
CA VAL A 85 1.84 -0.05 -16.70
C VAL A 85 0.45 0.58 -16.51
N PHE A 86 0.05 0.83 -15.27
CA PHE A 86 -1.21 1.52 -14.95
C PHE A 86 -1.26 2.94 -15.52
N GLY A 87 -0.16 3.69 -15.45
CA GLY A 87 -0.08 5.05 -15.96
C GLY A 87 0.09 5.11 -17.48
N GLU A 88 0.94 4.25 -18.05
CA GLU A 88 1.31 4.31 -19.46
C GLU A 88 0.30 3.65 -20.38
N LYS A 89 -0.35 2.56 -19.93
CA LYS A 89 -1.32 1.80 -20.73
C LYS A 89 -2.74 1.89 -20.18
N GLY A 90 -2.88 1.83 -18.85
CA GLY A 90 -4.19 1.92 -18.20
C GLY A 90 -4.83 3.30 -18.32
N ASN A 91 -4.09 4.38 -18.03
CA ASN A 91 -4.66 5.73 -18.01
C ASN A 91 -5.20 6.19 -19.39
N PRO A 92 -4.49 6.03 -20.53
CA PRO A 92 -5.05 6.39 -21.84
C PRO A 92 -6.35 5.66 -22.18
N TRP A 93 -6.47 4.38 -21.80
CA TRP A 93 -7.71 3.62 -21.94
C TRP A 93 -8.81 4.15 -21.01
N TYR A 94 -8.51 4.36 -19.73
CA TYR A 94 -9.45 4.84 -18.73
C TYR A 94 -10.05 6.22 -19.08
N VAL A 95 -9.26 7.11 -19.66
CA VAL A 95 -9.72 8.45 -20.08
C VAL A 95 -10.29 8.50 -21.50
N GLY A 96 -10.40 7.35 -22.18
CA GLY A 96 -11.02 7.25 -23.51
C GLY A 96 -10.18 7.83 -24.66
N GLN A 97 -8.86 7.95 -24.49
CA GLN A 97 -7.95 8.38 -25.56
C GLN A 97 -7.73 7.30 -26.62
N VAL A 98 -7.94 6.04 -26.25
CA VAL A 98 -7.89 4.87 -27.13
C VAL A 98 -9.24 4.15 -27.12
N GLY A 99 -9.54 3.40 -28.18
CA GLY A 99 -10.74 2.59 -28.26
C GLY A 99 -10.83 1.57 -27.13
N PHE A 100 -12.05 1.23 -26.72
CA PHE A 100 -12.28 0.36 -25.55
C PHE A 100 -11.57 -1.00 -25.68
N GLU A 101 -11.81 -1.72 -26.77
CA GLU A 101 -11.24 -3.05 -27.00
C GLU A 101 -9.72 -3.02 -27.15
N ASP A 102 -9.20 -2.12 -27.99
CA ASP A 102 -7.76 -2.00 -28.25
C ASP A 102 -7.00 -1.53 -27.00
N GLY A 103 -7.58 -0.60 -26.23
CA GLY A 103 -7.01 -0.11 -24.99
C GLY A 103 -7.00 -1.17 -23.89
N LEU A 104 -8.11 -1.90 -23.71
CA LEU A 104 -8.20 -2.98 -22.74
C LEU A 104 -7.22 -4.10 -23.08
N LYS A 105 -7.13 -4.48 -24.36
CA LYS A 105 -6.18 -5.50 -24.82
C LYS A 105 -4.73 -5.06 -24.59
N SER A 106 -4.37 -3.85 -25.01
CA SER A 106 -3.02 -3.29 -24.84
C SER A 106 -2.60 -3.24 -23.38
N TRP A 107 -3.52 -2.84 -22.50
CA TRP A 107 -3.27 -2.84 -21.07
C TRP A 107 -3.10 -4.25 -20.51
N ASN A 108 -3.96 -5.20 -20.89
CA ASN A 108 -3.88 -6.58 -20.46
C ASN A 108 -2.57 -7.27 -20.93
N ASP A 109 -2.19 -7.11 -22.20
CA ASP A 109 -0.98 -7.69 -22.76
C ASP A 109 0.27 -7.22 -22.00
N GLU A 110 0.34 -5.93 -21.65
CA GLU A 110 1.49 -5.36 -20.93
C GLU A 110 1.54 -5.82 -19.47
N LEU A 111 0.37 -5.90 -18.80
CA LEU A 111 0.28 -6.51 -17.47
C LEU A 111 0.79 -7.96 -17.50
N GLN A 112 0.31 -8.76 -18.44
CA GLN A 112 0.70 -10.16 -18.58
C GLN A 112 2.20 -10.30 -18.87
N ARG A 113 2.75 -9.44 -19.74
CA ARG A 113 4.20 -9.41 -20.03
C ARG A 113 5.05 -9.24 -18.77
N ILE A 114 4.63 -8.40 -17.82
CA ILE A 114 5.33 -8.22 -16.54
C ILE A 114 5.12 -9.43 -15.62
N LEU A 115 3.91 -9.99 -15.57
CA LEU A 115 3.58 -11.15 -14.74
C LEU A 115 4.29 -12.43 -15.20
N ASP A 116 4.61 -12.54 -16.50
CA ASP A 116 5.35 -13.67 -17.08
C ASP A 116 6.86 -13.59 -16.84
N LEU A 117 7.38 -12.46 -16.33
CA LEU A 117 8.79 -12.36 -15.96
C LEU A 117 9.11 -13.25 -14.76
N PRO A 118 10.35 -13.78 -14.69
CA PRO A 118 10.79 -14.56 -13.54
C PRO A 118 10.82 -13.71 -12.26
N GLU A 119 10.69 -14.40 -11.13
CA GLU A 119 10.85 -13.82 -9.79
C GLU A 119 12.17 -13.04 -9.67
N MET A 120 12.13 -11.88 -9.00
CA MET A 120 13.30 -11.01 -8.80
C MET A 120 14.17 -11.45 -7.63
#